data_AF-A0A7I8W690-F1
#
_entry.id   AF-A0A7I8W690-F1
#
_cell.length_a   1.000
_cell.length_b   1.000
_cell.length_c   1.000
_cell.angle_alpha   90.00
_cell.angle_beta   90.00
_cell.angle_gamma   90.00
#
_symmetry.space_group_name_H-M   'P 1'
#
loop_
_entity.id
_entity.type
_entity.pdbx_description
1 polymer ?
#
loop_
_entity_poly.entity_id
_entity_poly.type
_entity_poly.pdbx_seq_one_letter_code
_entity_poly.pdbx_strand_id
1 'polypeptide(L)'
;MATMYYPPYRPQSEQLLNDNDDQLPSQDALEKVLPEYSYIFVDPIPRIKPPGSLLKDANPQANSSDPSDQVVLQYQLGELQRYREAVHRMANDIIALRQHITELQSVNSGLKLQLAQFKDASRLIHDSADLDGLTKEEMVERYAAIKRKVVSQSADMETYRENIRQLKNLLIDKDEDIQKLSRDTLNKDSQMRVLAKLRETQAKSERYKNAIEQQEKVIEKLEKVLQKSSTSKISSEKGNERYEALQAENQRLKDQLHNYQKDDKERGKNQKESDEERLRMYEKIDFYEERIKSLESQIITSAKDWGREKTEMNLKIQELKRKSKIRPVFSPHHRFEK
;
A
#
# COMPACT_ATOMS: atom_id res chain seq x y z
N MET A 1 -55.78 2.92 -61.76
CA MET A 1 -54.67 3.02 -60.79
C MET A 1 -55.25 2.77 -59.42
N ALA A 2 -55.02 1.58 -58.85
CA ALA A 2 -55.47 1.24 -57.51
C ALA A 2 -54.23 1.17 -56.61
N THR A 3 -54.09 2.14 -55.73
CA THR A 3 -53.05 2.22 -54.71
C THR A 3 -53.33 1.16 -53.65
N MET A 4 -52.48 0.12 -53.56
CA MET A 4 -52.51 -0.82 -52.46
C MET A 4 -52.09 -0.12 -51.18
N TYR A 5 -53.07 0.18 -50.33
CA TYR A 5 -52.88 0.56 -48.94
C TYR A 5 -52.33 -0.67 -48.19
N TYR A 6 -51.03 -0.66 -47.87
CA TYR A 6 -50.49 -1.61 -46.90
C TYR A 6 -50.85 -1.11 -45.48
N PRO A 7 -51.43 -1.96 -44.62
CA PRO A 7 -51.62 -1.63 -43.22
C PRO A 7 -50.26 -1.56 -42.51
N PRO A 8 -50.08 -0.66 -41.53
CA PRO A 8 -48.81 -0.53 -40.83
C PRO A 8 -48.49 -1.80 -40.03
N TYR A 9 -47.25 -2.25 -40.15
CA TYR A 9 -46.71 -3.40 -39.43
C TYR A 9 -46.68 -3.09 -37.92
N ARG A 10 -47.57 -3.73 -37.15
CA ARG A 10 -47.59 -3.64 -35.69
C ARG A 10 -46.67 -4.72 -35.13
N PRO A 11 -45.58 -4.37 -34.43
CA PRO A 11 -44.75 -5.39 -33.79
C PRO A 11 -45.59 -6.10 -32.71
N GLN A 12 -45.57 -7.43 -32.70
CA GLN A 12 -46.32 -8.26 -31.75
C GLN A 12 -45.89 -8.06 -30.28
N SER A 13 -44.89 -7.22 -30.02
CA SER A 13 -44.44 -6.85 -28.67
C SER A 13 -45.48 -6.08 -27.85
N GLU A 14 -46.53 -5.52 -28.46
CA GLU A 14 -47.59 -4.80 -27.73
C GLU A 14 -48.65 -5.71 -27.08
N GLN A 15 -48.66 -7.02 -27.35
CA GLN A 15 -49.67 -7.92 -26.77
C GLN A 15 -49.25 -8.55 -25.43
N LEU A 16 -48.12 -8.15 -24.85
CA LEU A 16 -47.63 -8.66 -23.56
C LEU A 16 -47.54 -7.60 -22.45
N LEU A 17 -48.18 -6.44 -22.61
CA LEU A 17 -48.53 -5.61 -21.45
C LEU A 17 -49.87 -6.11 -20.89
N ASN A 18 -49.79 -7.16 -20.07
CA ASN A 18 -50.83 -7.44 -19.09
C ASN A 18 -50.51 -6.59 -17.85
N ASP A 19 -51.50 -5.84 -17.37
CA ASP A 19 -51.44 -4.87 -16.27
C ASP A 19 -51.18 -5.49 -14.86
N ASN A 20 -50.26 -6.44 -14.73
CA ASN A 20 -49.84 -7.00 -13.45
C ASN A 20 -48.31 -7.09 -13.40
N ASP A 21 -47.68 -6.04 -12.87
CA ASP A 21 -46.23 -5.83 -12.81
C ASP A 21 -45.45 -6.78 -11.86
N ASP A 22 -46.08 -7.80 -11.29
CA ASP A 22 -45.48 -8.65 -10.23
C ASP A 22 -45.30 -10.14 -10.60
N GLN A 23 -45.41 -10.54 -11.87
CA GLN A 23 -45.11 -11.92 -12.28
C GLN A 23 -44.10 -11.99 -13.44
N LEU A 24 -42.97 -12.66 -13.19
CA LEU A 24 -42.02 -13.07 -14.22
C LEU A 24 -42.73 -13.94 -15.27
N PRO A 25 -42.40 -13.81 -16.57
CA PRO A 25 -42.93 -14.68 -17.60
C PRO A 25 -42.66 -16.16 -17.27
N SER A 26 -43.62 -17.04 -17.59
CA SER A 26 -43.45 -18.49 -17.47
C SER A 26 -42.15 -18.95 -18.15
N GLN A 27 -41.47 -19.97 -17.62
CA GLN A 27 -40.22 -20.53 -18.18
C GLN A 27 -40.36 -20.96 -19.65
N ASP A 28 -41.60 -21.17 -20.10
CA ASP A 28 -42.01 -21.54 -21.46
C ASP A 28 -42.17 -20.35 -22.43
N ALA A 29 -42.06 -19.11 -21.95
CA ALA A 29 -42.24 -17.90 -22.77
C ALA A 29 -41.11 -17.70 -23.79
N LEU A 30 -39.91 -18.20 -23.50
CA LEU A 30 -38.75 -18.13 -24.40
C LEU A 30 -38.93 -19.02 -25.65
N GLU A 31 -39.63 -20.14 -25.53
CA GLU A 31 -39.85 -21.07 -26.65
C GLU A 31 -40.78 -20.47 -27.72
N LYS A 32 -41.70 -19.59 -27.31
CA LYS A 32 -42.66 -18.92 -28.21
C LYS A 32 -42.06 -17.73 -28.98
N VAL A 33 -40.93 -17.18 -28.52
CA VAL A 33 -40.30 -15.99 -29.11
C VAL A 33 -39.15 -16.36 -30.06
N LEU A 34 -38.66 -17.61 -30.02
CA LEU A 34 -37.52 -18.07 -30.83
C LEU A 34 -37.87 -19.19 -31.85
N PRO A 35 -38.85 -19.02 -32.76
CA PRO A 35 -38.93 -19.90 -33.94
C PRO A 35 -37.66 -19.81 -34.80
N GLU A 36 -37.05 -18.62 -34.88
CA GLU A 36 -35.92 -18.31 -35.76
C GLU A 36 -34.55 -18.72 -35.21
N TYR A 37 -34.44 -19.51 -34.14
CA TYR A 37 -33.14 -20.00 -33.63
C TYR A 37 -33.07 -21.52 -33.45
N SER A 38 -34.13 -22.22 -33.89
CA SER A 38 -34.24 -23.68 -33.87
C SER A 38 -33.16 -24.40 -34.70
N TYR A 39 -32.46 -23.72 -35.61
CA TYR A 39 -31.35 -24.27 -36.38
C TYR A 39 -30.02 -24.34 -35.62
N ILE A 40 -29.89 -23.73 -34.44
CA ILE A 40 -28.63 -23.73 -33.67
C ILE A 40 -28.48 -25.00 -32.81
N PHE A 41 -29.59 -25.64 -32.42
CA PHE A 41 -29.61 -26.79 -31.51
C PHE A 41 -29.90 -28.13 -32.21
N VAL A 42 -29.71 -28.21 -33.53
CA VAL A 42 -29.82 -29.47 -34.27
C VAL A 42 -28.50 -30.23 -34.16
N ASP A 43 -28.56 -31.45 -33.63
CA ASP A 43 -27.43 -32.39 -33.62
C ASP A 43 -26.83 -32.56 -35.03
N PRO A 44 -25.51 -32.84 -35.16
CA PRO A 44 -24.85 -32.85 -36.46
C PRO A 44 -25.44 -33.95 -37.36
N ILE A 45 -26.20 -33.55 -38.38
CA ILE A 45 -26.69 -34.44 -39.44
C ILE A 45 -25.48 -35.09 -40.13
N PRO A 46 -25.45 -36.42 -40.33
CA PRO A 46 -24.36 -37.08 -41.04
C PRO A 46 -24.30 -36.58 -42.49
N ARG A 47 -23.14 -36.08 -42.90
CA ARG A 47 -22.88 -35.53 -44.24
C ARG A 47 -23.22 -36.56 -45.32
N ILE A 48 -24.27 -36.29 -46.09
CA ILE A 48 -24.53 -36.97 -47.36
C ILE A 48 -23.45 -36.52 -48.35
N LYS A 49 -22.60 -37.45 -48.80
CA LYS A 49 -21.61 -37.22 -49.86
C LYS A 49 -22.32 -37.10 -51.22
N PRO A 50 -21.90 -36.18 -52.11
CA PRO A 50 -22.37 -36.18 -53.50
C PRO A 50 -21.75 -37.37 -54.28
N PRO A 51 -22.47 -37.96 -55.26
CA PRO A 51 -21.98 -39.09 -56.01
C PRO A 51 -21.12 -38.62 -57.19
N GLY A 52 -19.90 -39.17 -57.30
CA GLY A 52 -19.11 -39.10 -58.52
C GLY A 52 -17.75 -38.45 -58.37
N SER A 53 -16.76 -39.20 -57.89
CA SER A 53 -15.53 -39.40 -58.67
C SER A 53 -14.75 -40.57 -58.08
N LEU A 54 -14.65 -41.58 -58.92
CA LEU A 54 -13.87 -42.82 -58.87
C LEU A 54 -12.74 -42.89 -57.83
N LEU A 55 -12.84 -43.90 -56.98
CA LEU A 55 -11.70 -44.58 -56.38
C LEU A 55 -10.73 -45.01 -57.50
N LYS A 56 -9.46 -44.65 -57.34
CA LYS A 56 -8.36 -45.48 -57.81
C LYS A 56 -7.54 -45.86 -56.58
N ASP A 57 -7.39 -47.16 -56.43
CA ASP A 57 -6.88 -47.85 -55.26
C ASP A 57 -5.39 -47.61 -54.96
N ALA A 58 -5.09 -47.90 -53.67
CA ALA A 58 -3.83 -48.41 -53.12
C ALA A 58 -2.68 -47.42 -52.85
N ASN A 59 -2.52 -47.04 -51.58
CA ASN A 59 -1.41 -47.52 -50.72
C ASN A 59 -1.63 -47.12 -49.24
N PRO A 60 -1.40 -47.99 -48.25
CA PRO A 60 -1.47 -47.64 -46.83
C PRO A 60 -0.11 -47.13 -46.35
N GLN A 61 0.18 -45.84 -46.54
CA GLN A 61 1.19 -45.07 -45.80
C GLN A 61 1.28 -43.67 -46.40
N ALA A 62 0.70 -42.68 -45.72
CA ALA A 62 1.04 -41.28 -45.91
C ALA A 62 0.91 -40.58 -44.54
N ASN A 63 1.90 -40.86 -43.68
CA ASN A 63 2.36 -39.88 -42.72
C ASN A 63 2.85 -38.65 -43.50
N SER A 64 1.93 -37.74 -43.79
CA SER A 64 2.25 -36.38 -44.18
C SER A 64 1.01 -35.53 -43.91
N SER A 65 0.75 -35.25 -42.64
CA SER A 65 0.08 -33.99 -42.31
C SER A 65 0.96 -32.89 -42.90
N ASP A 66 0.52 -32.29 -44.01
CA ASP A 66 1.18 -31.15 -44.62
C ASP A 66 1.44 -30.13 -43.50
N PRO A 67 2.68 -29.65 -43.30
CA PRO A 67 2.98 -28.65 -42.28
C PRO A 67 2.01 -27.46 -42.35
N SER A 68 1.50 -27.16 -43.54
CA SER A 68 0.50 -26.13 -43.81
C SER A 68 -0.85 -26.42 -43.14
N ASP A 69 -1.37 -27.64 -43.24
CA ASP A 69 -2.65 -28.04 -42.63
C ASP A 69 -2.57 -28.08 -41.11
N GLN A 70 -1.41 -28.48 -40.58
CA GLN A 70 -1.16 -28.51 -39.13
C GLN A 70 -1.05 -27.08 -38.55
N VAL A 71 -0.47 -26.16 -39.31
CA VAL A 71 -0.40 -24.72 -38.96
C VAL A 71 -1.79 -24.06 -39.04
N VAL A 72 -2.58 -24.38 -40.07
CA VAL A 72 -3.96 -23.87 -40.19
C VAL A 72 -4.84 -24.38 -39.05
N LEU A 73 -4.72 -25.66 -38.69
CA LEU A 73 -5.47 -26.24 -37.57
C LEU A 73 -5.05 -25.61 -36.23
N GLN A 74 -3.74 -25.39 -36.01
CA GLN A 74 -3.24 -24.68 -34.81
C GLN A 74 -3.73 -23.23 -34.76
N TYR A 75 -3.78 -22.53 -35.89
CA TYR A 75 -4.31 -21.18 -35.98
C TYR A 75 -5.81 -21.14 -35.62
N GLN A 76 -6.61 -22.05 -36.21
CA GLN A 76 -8.04 -22.17 -35.93
C GLN A 76 -8.32 -22.53 -34.46
N LEU A 77 -7.54 -23.44 -33.86
CA LEU A 77 -7.61 -23.75 -32.43
C LEU A 77 -7.26 -22.53 -31.56
N GLY A 78 -6.23 -21.77 -31.93
CA GLY A 78 -5.84 -20.55 -31.25
C GLY A 78 -6.91 -19.44 -31.36
N GLU A 79 -7.58 -19.35 -32.50
CA GLU A 79 -8.67 -18.39 -32.74
C GLU A 79 -9.92 -18.77 -31.94
N LEU A 80 -10.30 -20.05 -31.93
CA LEU A 80 -11.38 -20.57 -31.08
C LEU A 80 -11.11 -20.33 -29.59
N GLN A 81 -9.86 -20.50 -29.16
CA GLN A 81 -9.47 -20.21 -27.79
C GLN A 81 -9.61 -18.72 -27.45
N ARG A 82 -9.22 -17.83 -28.36
CA ARG A 82 -9.43 -16.37 -28.21
C ARG A 82 -10.91 -16.01 -28.14
N TYR A 83 -11.76 -16.62 -28.97
CA TYR A 83 -13.21 -16.42 -28.90
C TYR A 83 -13.80 -16.93 -27.59
N ARG A 84 -13.39 -18.11 -27.13
CA ARG A 84 -13.81 -18.66 -25.83
C ARG A 84 -13.41 -17.73 -24.69
N GLU A 85 -12.19 -17.21 -24.70
CA GLU A 85 -11.72 -16.23 -23.73
C GLU A 85 -12.49 -14.91 -23.80
N ALA A 86 -12.81 -14.41 -24.99
CA ALA A 86 -13.62 -13.21 -25.17
C ALA A 86 -15.05 -13.40 -24.63
N VAL A 87 -15.66 -14.55 -24.88
CA VAL A 87 -16.99 -14.91 -24.33
C VAL A 87 -16.92 -15.03 -22.81
N HIS A 88 -15.87 -15.64 -22.24
CA HIS A 88 -15.69 -15.69 -20.78
C HIS A 88 -15.52 -14.30 -20.16
N ARG A 89 -14.75 -13.40 -20.80
CA ARG A 89 -14.62 -12.00 -20.35
C ARG A 89 -15.97 -11.29 -20.39
N MET A 90 -16.70 -11.40 -21.50
CA MET A 90 -18.02 -10.81 -21.64
C MET A 90 -19.02 -11.38 -20.63
N ALA A 91 -18.97 -12.68 -20.33
CA ALA A 91 -19.80 -13.30 -19.31
C ALA A 91 -19.50 -12.73 -17.92
N ASN A 92 -18.21 -12.54 -17.59
CA ASN A 92 -17.81 -11.90 -16.35
C ASN A 92 -18.27 -10.44 -16.29
N ASP A 93 -18.16 -9.69 -17.39
CA ASP A 93 -18.63 -8.31 -17.48
C ASP A 93 -20.15 -8.22 -17.31
N ILE A 94 -20.92 -9.15 -17.90
CA ILE A 94 -22.39 -9.21 -17.72
C ILE A 94 -22.75 -9.49 -16.25
N ILE A 95 -22.02 -10.39 -15.58
CA ILE A 95 -22.24 -10.67 -14.16
C ILE A 95 -21.91 -9.42 -13.32
N ALA A 96 -20.79 -8.76 -13.60
CA ALA A 96 -20.38 -7.54 -12.90
C ALA A 96 -21.38 -6.40 -13.12
N LEU A 97 -21.88 -6.22 -14.35
CA LEU A 97 -22.92 -5.24 -14.65
C LEU A 97 -24.23 -5.55 -13.94
N ARG A 98 -24.63 -6.83 -13.85
CA ARG A 98 -25.82 -7.25 -13.09
C ARG A 98 -25.65 -6.95 -11.60
N GLN A 99 -24.49 -7.26 -11.03
CA GLN A 99 -24.18 -6.91 -9.64
C GLN A 99 -24.30 -5.39 -9.43
N HIS A 100 -23.72 -4.60 -10.33
CA HIS A 100 -23.79 -3.14 -10.23
C HIS A 100 -25.22 -2.60 -10.38
N ILE A 101 -26.04 -3.19 -11.27
CA ILE A 101 -27.46 -2.84 -11.37
C ILE A 101 -28.18 -3.15 -10.06
N THR A 102 -27.94 -4.31 -9.44
CA THR A 102 -28.56 -4.65 -8.15
C THR A 102 -28.12 -3.71 -7.03
N GLU A 103 -26.84 -3.32 -6.99
CA GLU A 103 -26.32 -2.32 -6.06
C GLU A 103 -27.01 -0.98 -6.28
N LEU A 104 -27.03 -0.48 -7.52
CA LEU A 104 -27.69 0.78 -7.86
C LEU A 104 -29.19 0.75 -7.55
N GLN A 105 -29.87 -0.37 -7.78
CA GLN A 105 -31.28 -0.53 -7.40
C GLN A 105 -31.47 -0.44 -5.89
N SER A 106 -30.61 -1.08 -5.09
CA SER A 106 -30.65 -1.01 -3.63
C SER A 106 -30.33 0.39 -3.10
N VAL A 107 -29.36 1.09 -3.71
CA VAL A 107 -29.02 2.47 -3.37
C VAL A 107 -30.17 3.40 -3.76
N ASN A 108 -30.76 3.21 -4.94
CA ASN A 108 -31.88 4.02 -5.42
C ASN A 108 -33.13 3.82 -4.56
N SER A 109 -33.45 2.58 -4.16
CA SER A 109 -34.54 2.33 -3.22
C SER A 109 -34.26 2.94 -1.84
N GLY A 110 -33.02 2.86 -1.36
CA GLY A 110 -32.56 3.54 -0.14
C GLY A 110 -32.70 5.06 -0.21
N LEU A 111 -32.27 5.68 -1.31
CA LEU A 111 -32.39 7.13 -1.54
C LEU A 111 -33.85 7.56 -1.67
N LYS A 112 -34.70 6.77 -2.33
CA LYS A 112 -36.15 7.01 -2.39
C LYS A 112 -36.78 6.97 -1.00
N LEU A 113 -36.39 6.01 -0.17
CA LEU A 113 -36.84 5.93 1.23
C LEU A 113 -36.36 7.13 2.04
N GLN A 114 -35.08 7.51 1.91
CA GLN A 114 -34.56 8.71 2.58
C GLN A 114 -35.28 9.98 2.12
N LEU A 115 -35.55 10.13 0.83
CA LEU A 115 -36.27 11.28 0.29
C LEU A 115 -37.73 11.33 0.78
N ALA A 116 -38.40 10.18 0.92
CA ALA A 116 -39.71 10.10 1.55
C ALA A 116 -39.64 10.55 3.02
N GLN A 117 -38.66 10.05 3.79
CA GLN A 117 -38.44 10.47 5.17
C GLN A 117 -38.14 11.98 5.29
N PHE A 118 -37.41 12.57 4.35
CA PHE A 118 -37.16 14.02 4.32
C PHE A 118 -38.41 14.81 3.96
N LYS A 119 -39.23 14.37 3.01
CA LYS A 119 -40.51 15.02 2.68
C LYS A 119 -41.47 15.00 3.86
N ASP A 120 -41.55 13.89 4.59
CA ASP A 120 -42.33 13.79 5.83
C ASP A 120 -41.77 14.73 6.91
N ALA A 121 -40.45 14.87 6.99
CA ALA A 121 -39.79 15.81 7.90
C ALA A 121 -39.98 17.28 7.48
N SER A 122 -40.02 17.61 6.19
CA SER A 122 -40.30 18.96 5.71
C SER A 122 -41.77 19.33 5.90
N ARG A 123 -42.69 18.37 5.78
CA ARG A 123 -44.11 18.53 6.13
C ARG A 123 -44.32 18.76 7.64
N LEU A 124 -43.40 18.24 8.45
CA LEU A 124 -43.36 18.41 9.90
C LEU A 124 -42.76 19.76 10.33
N ILE A 125 -41.78 20.28 9.57
CA ILE A 125 -41.16 21.61 9.75
C ILE A 125 -41.92 22.63 8.89
N HIS A 126 -43.22 22.78 9.14
CA HIS A 126 -43.93 23.99 8.72
C HIS A 126 -44.03 24.93 9.93
N ASP A 127 -44.06 26.25 9.66
CA ASP A 127 -43.92 27.32 10.65
C ASP A 127 -44.95 27.23 11.79
N SER A 128 -44.65 27.87 12.92
CA SER A 128 -45.50 27.87 14.12
C SER A 128 -46.95 28.32 13.90
N ALA A 129 -47.27 28.92 12.75
CA ALA A 129 -48.62 29.28 12.33
C ALA A 129 -49.48 28.06 11.88
N ASP A 130 -48.86 26.94 11.49
CA ASP A 130 -49.56 25.72 11.05
C ASP A 130 -49.86 24.75 12.21
N LEU A 131 -49.42 25.09 13.42
CA LEU A 131 -49.75 24.34 14.64
C LEU A 131 -51.19 24.63 15.14
N ASP A 132 -51.75 25.78 14.79
CA ASP A 132 -53.06 26.26 15.28
C ASP A 132 -54.25 25.58 14.57
N GLY A 133 -53.99 24.85 13.47
CA GLY A 133 -54.98 24.05 12.73
C GLY A 133 -54.81 22.53 12.86
N LEU A 134 -53.77 22.08 13.58
CA LEU A 134 -53.45 20.67 13.69
C LEU A 134 -54.29 19.99 14.78
N THR A 135 -54.86 18.83 14.44
CA THR A 135 -55.56 18.02 15.44
C THR A 135 -54.58 17.45 16.46
N LYS A 136 -55.07 17.15 17.67
CA LYS A 136 -54.26 16.53 18.74
C LYS A 136 -53.60 15.23 18.28
N GLU A 137 -54.26 14.49 17.39
CA GLU A 137 -53.79 13.21 16.86
C GLU A 137 -52.60 13.38 15.92
N GLU A 138 -52.66 14.36 15.03
CA GLU A 138 -51.54 14.73 14.15
C GLU A 138 -50.33 15.24 14.96
N MET A 139 -50.55 15.99 16.05
CA MET A 139 -49.47 16.42 16.95
C MET A 139 -48.79 15.25 17.66
N VAL A 140 -49.55 14.23 18.07
CA VAL A 140 -49.00 13.02 18.71
C VAL A 140 -48.22 12.18 17.71
N GLU A 141 -48.72 12.04 16.48
CA GLU A 141 -48.02 11.32 15.41
C GLU A 141 -46.69 11.98 15.05
N ARG A 142 -46.69 13.33 14.93
CA ARG A 142 -45.50 14.15 14.72
C ARG A 142 -44.47 13.97 15.84
N TYR A 143 -44.91 14.02 17.09
CA TYR A 143 -44.05 13.77 18.25
C TYR A 143 -43.46 12.35 18.21
N ALA A 144 -44.26 11.34 17.87
CA ALA A 144 -43.80 9.96 17.73
C ALA A 144 -42.79 9.78 16.59
N ALA A 145 -42.95 10.49 15.47
CA ALA A 145 -41.99 10.50 14.37
C ALA A 145 -40.64 11.14 14.77
N ILE A 146 -40.66 12.31 15.43
CA ILE A 146 -39.45 12.94 15.96
C ILE A 146 -38.75 12.00 16.95
N LYS A 147 -39.50 11.39 17.87
CA LYS A 147 -38.97 10.45 18.85
C LYS A 147 -38.28 9.27 18.17
N ARG A 148 -38.91 8.67 17.15
CA ARG A 148 -38.30 7.59 16.35
C ARG A 148 -37.01 8.04 15.67
N LYS A 149 -36.97 9.25 15.09
CA LYS A 149 -35.78 9.80 14.44
C LYS A 149 -34.64 10.08 15.42
N VAL A 150 -34.94 10.60 16.60
CA VAL A 150 -33.92 10.81 17.64
C VAL A 150 -33.33 9.46 18.08
N VAL A 151 -34.17 8.43 18.21
CA VAL A 151 -33.71 7.08 18.53
C VAL A 151 -32.84 6.49 17.40
N SER A 152 -33.24 6.62 16.14
CA SER A 152 -32.45 6.12 15.01
C SER A 152 -31.10 6.85 14.89
N GLN A 153 -31.11 8.18 15.00
CA GLN A 153 -29.88 8.97 15.01
C GLN A 153 -28.98 8.64 16.21
N SER A 154 -29.55 8.32 17.37
CA SER A 154 -28.78 7.89 18.54
C SER A 154 -28.12 6.52 18.32
N ALA A 155 -28.81 5.60 17.64
CA ALA A 155 -28.25 4.31 17.26
C ALA A 155 -27.10 4.47 16.25
N ASP A 156 -27.28 5.29 15.21
CA ASP A 156 -26.22 5.61 14.24
C ASP A 156 -25.00 6.26 14.92
N MET A 157 -25.22 7.16 15.88
CA MET A 157 -24.13 7.75 16.64
C MET A 157 -23.34 6.72 17.46
N GLU A 158 -23.99 5.68 17.97
CA GLU A 158 -23.27 4.62 18.70
C GLU A 158 -22.51 3.69 17.74
N THR A 159 -23.03 3.40 16.54
CA THR A 159 -22.27 2.66 15.53
C THR A 159 -21.05 3.44 15.05
N TYR A 160 -21.16 4.75 14.83
CA TYR A 160 -20.00 5.59 14.50
C TYR A 160 -18.96 5.59 15.62
N ARG A 161 -19.38 5.65 16.89
CA ARG A 161 -18.46 5.55 18.03
C ARG A 161 -17.75 4.22 18.06
N GLU A 162 -18.46 3.12 17.81
CA GLU A 162 -17.86 1.79 17.78
C GLU A 162 -16.86 1.64 16.63
N ASN A 163 -17.22 2.11 15.43
CA ASN A 163 -16.30 2.14 14.29
C ASN A 163 -15.04 2.96 14.58
N ILE A 164 -15.18 4.12 15.25
CA ILE A 164 -14.03 4.93 15.66
C ILE A 164 -13.15 4.18 16.67
N ARG A 165 -13.75 3.46 17.64
CA ARG A 165 -12.99 2.63 18.59
C ARG A 165 -12.22 1.53 17.86
N GLN A 166 -12.88 0.81 16.94
CA GLN A 166 -12.25 -0.25 16.15
C GLN A 166 -11.12 0.29 15.28
N LEU A 167 -11.34 1.40 14.56
CA LEU A 167 -10.30 2.05 13.75
C LEU A 167 -9.12 2.52 14.61
N LYS A 168 -9.38 3.05 15.81
CA LYS A 168 -8.32 3.43 16.74
C LYS A 168 -7.53 2.21 17.20
N ASN A 169 -8.18 1.09 17.51
CA ASN A 169 -7.49 -0.14 17.91
C ASN A 169 -6.64 -0.68 16.76
N LEU A 170 -7.18 -0.72 15.53
CA LEU A 170 -6.41 -1.11 14.34
C LEU A 170 -5.21 -0.19 14.12
N LEU A 171 -5.35 1.12 14.35
CA LEU A 171 -4.23 2.05 14.26
C LEU A 171 -3.15 1.77 15.31
N ILE A 172 -3.54 1.43 16.54
CA ILE A 172 -2.61 1.02 17.61
C ILE A 172 -1.88 -0.25 17.21
N ASP A 173 -2.59 -1.29 16.77
CA ASP A 173 -2.00 -2.56 16.34
C ASP A 173 -0.99 -2.34 15.19
N LYS A 174 -1.36 -1.49 14.23
CA LYS A 174 -0.47 -1.14 13.11
C LYS A 174 0.76 -0.36 13.54
N ASP A 175 0.64 0.55 14.50
CA ASP A 175 1.78 1.27 15.05
C ASP A 175 2.73 0.32 15.81
N GLU A 176 2.18 -0.62 16.59
CA GLU A 176 2.97 -1.65 17.27
C GLU A 176 3.73 -2.55 16.28
N ASP A 177 3.10 -2.95 15.18
CA ASP A 177 3.74 -3.71 14.10
C ASP A 177 4.89 -2.92 13.45
N ILE A 178 4.68 -1.64 13.17
CA ILE A 178 5.72 -0.75 12.62
C ILE A 178 6.89 -0.62 13.60
N GLN A 179 6.61 -0.44 14.90
CA GLN A 179 7.65 -0.37 15.93
C GLN A 179 8.45 -1.68 16.03
N LYS A 180 7.80 -2.86 15.93
CA LYS A 180 8.48 -4.16 15.91
C LYS A 180 9.40 -4.27 14.69
N LEU A 181 8.92 -3.94 13.49
CA LEU A 181 9.73 -3.94 12.27
C LEU A 181 10.94 -3.00 12.36
N SER A 182 10.76 -1.83 12.97
CA SER A 182 11.86 -0.88 13.21
C SER A 182 12.93 -1.47 14.14
N ARG A 183 12.52 -2.10 15.25
CA ARG A 183 13.43 -2.82 16.16
C ARG A 183 14.17 -3.96 15.47
N ASP A 184 13.46 -4.76 14.66
CA ASP A 184 14.08 -5.86 13.90
C ASP A 184 15.09 -5.37 12.87
N THR A 185 14.83 -4.23 12.23
CA THR A 185 15.76 -3.59 11.29
C THR A 185 17.02 -3.14 12.01
N LEU A 186 16.88 -2.45 13.16
CA LEU A 186 18.01 -2.03 13.98
C LEU A 186 18.84 -3.24 14.46
N ASN A 187 18.17 -4.31 14.89
CA ASN A 187 18.82 -5.55 15.31
C ASN A 187 19.59 -6.20 14.14
N LYS A 188 18.99 -6.30 12.94
CA LYS A 188 19.67 -6.78 11.74
C LYS A 188 20.90 -5.94 11.40
N ASP A 189 20.80 -4.62 11.47
CA ASP A 189 21.93 -3.72 11.22
C ASP A 189 23.07 -3.94 12.22
N SER A 190 22.75 -4.11 13.51
CA SER A 190 23.74 -4.43 14.53
C SER A 190 24.41 -5.79 14.29
N GLN A 191 23.65 -6.82 13.90
CA GLN A 191 24.18 -8.13 13.55
C GLN A 191 25.08 -8.06 12.31
N MET A 192 24.68 -7.29 11.30
CA MET A 192 25.47 -7.07 10.09
C MET A 192 26.81 -6.38 10.39
N ARG A 193 26.85 -5.42 11.32
CA ARG A 193 28.10 -4.80 11.77
C ARG A 193 29.04 -5.80 12.45
N VAL A 194 28.50 -6.70 13.28
CA VAL A 194 29.29 -7.76 13.93
C VAL A 194 29.84 -8.72 12.88
N LEU A 195 29.02 -9.16 11.93
CA LEU A 195 29.46 -10.04 10.84
C LEU A 195 30.52 -9.37 9.96
N ALA A 196 30.41 -8.08 9.69
CA ALA A 196 31.43 -7.33 8.93
C ALA A 196 32.78 -7.32 9.67
N LYS A 197 32.78 -7.08 10.99
CA LYS A 197 34.00 -7.16 11.81
C LYS A 197 34.61 -8.55 11.78
N LEU A 198 33.80 -9.60 11.91
CA LEU A 198 34.28 -10.98 11.85
C LEU A 198 34.91 -11.29 10.48
N ARG A 199 34.28 -10.89 9.38
CA ARG A 199 34.85 -11.03 8.04
C ARG A 199 36.17 -10.28 7.88
N GLU A 200 36.30 -9.10 8.46
CA GLU A 200 37.55 -8.34 8.46
C GLU A 200 38.66 -9.08 9.24
N THR A 201 38.33 -9.62 10.42
CA THR A 201 39.30 -10.41 11.21
C THR A 201 39.74 -11.68 10.49
N GLN A 202 38.81 -12.35 9.80
CA GLN A 202 39.11 -13.51 8.98
C GLN A 202 40.03 -13.15 7.80
N ALA A 203 39.75 -12.05 7.10
CA ALA A 203 40.61 -11.56 6.02
C ALA A 203 42.02 -11.20 6.52
N LYS A 204 42.13 -10.61 7.72
CA LYS A 204 43.44 -10.35 8.35
C LYS A 204 44.17 -11.66 8.66
N SER A 205 43.48 -12.65 9.22
CA SER A 205 44.05 -13.98 9.50
C SER A 205 44.60 -14.65 8.24
N GLU A 206 43.87 -14.61 7.13
CA GLU A 206 44.34 -15.13 5.83
C GLU A 206 45.58 -14.38 5.31
N ARG A 207 45.64 -13.06 5.47
CA ARG A 207 46.84 -12.27 5.11
C ARG A 207 48.06 -12.70 5.93
N TYR A 208 47.89 -12.90 7.24
CA TYR A 208 48.97 -13.38 8.10
C TYR A 208 49.41 -14.80 7.74
N LYS A 209 48.46 -15.70 7.46
CA LYS A 209 48.77 -17.06 6.99
C LYS A 209 49.60 -17.03 5.71
N ASN A 210 49.17 -16.27 4.70
CA ASN A 210 49.93 -16.10 3.46
C ASN A 210 51.32 -15.49 3.71
N ALA A 211 51.44 -14.51 4.63
CA ALA A 211 52.73 -13.92 4.98
C ALA A 211 53.67 -14.94 5.63
N ILE A 212 53.15 -15.80 6.51
CA ILE A 212 53.91 -16.89 7.14
C ILE A 212 54.39 -17.88 6.07
N GLU A 213 53.51 -18.31 5.16
CA GLU A 213 53.91 -19.21 4.06
C GLU A 213 55.00 -18.60 3.16
N GLN A 214 54.95 -17.29 2.89
CA GLN A 214 56.01 -16.62 2.14
C GLN A 214 57.30 -16.51 2.96
N GLN A 215 57.21 -16.23 4.26
CA GLN A 215 58.37 -16.20 5.15
C GLN A 215 59.04 -17.58 5.26
N GLU A 216 58.27 -18.66 5.38
CA GLU A 216 58.77 -20.05 5.38
C GLU A 216 59.58 -20.35 4.11
N LYS A 217 59.09 -19.92 2.93
CA LYS A 217 59.83 -20.07 1.66
C LYS A 217 61.15 -19.28 1.64
N VAL A 218 61.18 -18.09 2.25
CA VAL A 218 62.40 -17.29 2.35
C VAL A 218 63.39 -17.95 3.30
N ILE A 219 62.93 -18.46 4.45
CA ILE A 219 63.76 -19.20 5.41
C ILE A 219 64.37 -20.43 4.73
N GLU A 220 63.57 -21.22 4.02
CA GLU A 220 64.07 -22.41 3.32
C GLU A 220 65.15 -22.04 2.27
N LYS A 221 64.98 -20.93 1.55
CA LYS A 221 66.00 -20.42 0.62
C LYS A 221 67.26 -19.97 1.34
N LEU A 222 67.12 -19.25 2.47
CA LEU A 222 68.25 -18.79 3.27
C LEU A 222 69.01 -19.98 3.85
N GLU A 223 68.32 -20.99 4.38
CA GLU A 223 68.93 -22.23 4.86
C GLU A 223 69.73 -22.93 3.76
N LYS A 224 69.19 -23.02 2.54
CA LYS A 224 69.93 -23.57 1.38
C LYS A 224 71.18 -22.75 1.03
N VAL A 225 71.11 -21.42 1.10
CA VAL A 225 72.28 -20.55 0.85
C VAL A 225 73.30 -20.70 1.97
N LEU A 226 72.85 -20.78 3.23
CA LEU A 226 73.70 -20.88 4.40
C LEU A 226 74.39 -22.25 4.47
N GLN A 227 73.72 -23.33 4.06
CA GLN A 227 74.35 -24.63 3.81
C GLN A 227 75.42 -24.54 2.72
N LYS A 228 75.13 -23.86 1.60
CA LYS A 228 76.11 -23.65 0.51
C LYS A 228 77.31 -22.79 0.93
N SER A 229 77.10 -21.76 1.75
CA SER A 229 78.19 -20.89 2.24
C SER A 229 78.94 -21.47 3.43
N SER A 230 78.33 -22.31 4.26
CA SER A 230 79.06 -23.06 5.30
C SER A 230 79.95 -24.15 4.68
N THR A 231 79.58 -24.69 3.51
CA THR A 231 80.51 -25.48 2.67
C THR A 231 81.54 -24.63 1.91
N SER A 232 81.41 -23.31 1.90
CA SER A 232 82.22 -22.38 1.11
C SER A 232 82.49 -21.09 1.91
N LYS A 233 83.42 -21.11 2.87
CA LYS A 233 84.37 -19.99 3.05
C LYS A 233 85.49 -20.26 4.05
N ILE A 234 86.65 -20.45 3.45
CA ILE A 234 87.96 -19.94 3.84
C ILE A 234 88.09 -18.47 3.34
N SER A 235 88.92 -17.66 4.02
CA SER A 235 89.46 -16.29 3.72
C SER A 235 88.53 -15.09 3.97
N SER A 236 88.71 -14.26 5.01
CA SER A 236 89.79 -13.33 5.46
C SER A 236 89.82 -11.94 4.78
N GLU A 237 89.90 -10.93 5.65
CA GLU A 237 90.08 -9.47 5.49
C GLU A 237 89.13 -8.63 4.64
N LYS A 238 88.71 -9.00 3.42
CA LYS A 238 87.76 -8.15 2.64
C LYS A 238 86.34 -8.09 3.22
N GLY A 239 86.04 -8.97 4.18
CA GLY A 239 84.78 -8.97 4.93
C GLY A 239 84.67 -7.83 5.93
N ASN A 240 85.78 -7.39 6.52
CA ASN A 240 85.77 -6.40 7.60
C ASN A 240 85.46 -4.99 7.10
N GLU A 241 86.10 -4.52 6.03
CA GLU A 241 85.77 -3.20 5.43
C GLU A 241 84.33 -3.14 4.91
N ARG A 242 83.86 -4.24 4.30
CA ARG A 242 82.48 -4.31 3.79
C ARG A 242 81.47 -4.38 4.94
N TYR A 243 81.82 -5.05 6.03
CA TYR A 243 81.02 -5.12 7.25
C TYR A 243 80.94 -3.76 7.94
N GLU A 244 82.04 -3.02 8.00
CA GLU A 244 82.11 -1.69 8.59
C GLU A 244 81.31 -0.67 7.78
N ALA A 245 81.40 -0.72 6.43
CA ALA A 245 80.55 0.09 5.55
C ALA A 245 79.04 -0.23 5.69
N LEU A 246 78.69 -1.51 5.77
CA LEU A 246 77.31 -1.96 6.03
C LEU A 246 76.82 -1.54 7.42
N GLN A 247 77.70 -1.51 8.41
CA GLN A 247 77.37 -1.10 9.77
C GLN A 247 77.09 0.41 9.84
N ALA A 248 77.90 1.23 9.14
CA ALA A 248 77.66 2.66 9.01
C ALA A 248 76.34 2.97 8.29
N GLU A 249 76.01 2.24 7.22
CA GLU A 249 74.74 2.42 6.51
C GLU A 249 73.54 1.94 7.33
N ASN A 250 73.69 0.85 8.11
CA ASN A 250 72.70 0.44 9.10
C ASN A 250 72.47 1.49 10.18
N GLN A 251 73.53 2.16 10.64
CA GLN A 251 73.42 3.27 11.59
C GLN A 251 72.57 4.40 11.00
N ARG A 252 72.87 4.81 9.77
CA ARG A 252 72.12 5.85 9.05
C ARG A 252 70.65 5.47 8.82
N LEU A 253 70.38 4.22 8.45
CA LEU A 253 69.02 3.72 8.25
C LEU A 253 68.23 3.68 9.57
N LYS A 254 68.89 3.36 10.69
CA LYS A 254 68.28 3.44 12.03
C LYS A 254 67.92 4.88 12.39
N ASP A 255 68.79 5.84 12.10
CA ASP A 255 68.52 7.27 12.35
C ASP A 255 67.37 7.78 11.48
N GLN A 256 67.29 7.35 10.20
CA GLN A 256 66.16 7.65 9.32
C GLN A 256 64.86 7.04 9.84
N LEU A 257 64.87 5.76 10.26
CA LEU A 257 63.72 5.11 10.88
C LEU A 257 63.26 5.80 12.16
N HIS A 258 64.20 6.27 12.98
CA HIS A 258 63.89 7.03 14.18
C HIS A 258 63.20 8.36 13.84
N ASN A 259 63.67 9.06 12.80
CA ASN A 259 63.00 10.28 12.31
C ASN A 259 61.61 9.98 11.74
N TYR A 260 61.45 8.94 10.92
CA TYR A 260 60.13 8.53 10.42
C TYR A 260 59.17 8.16 11.55
N GLN A 261 59.64 7.46 12.60
CA GLN A 261 58.82 7.16 13.77
C GLN A 261 58.45 8.41 14.57
N LYS A 262 59.33 9.42 14.61
CA LYS A 262 59.04 10.69 15.27
C LYS A 262 57.98 11.47 14.48
N ASP A 263 58.13 11.56 13.16
CA ASP A 263 57.17 12.20 12.27
C ASP A 263 55.79 11.50 12.30
N ASP A 264 55.78 10.17 12.36
CA ASP A 264 54.55 9.38 12.47
C ASP A 264 53.86 9.56 13.83
N LYS A 265 54.65 9.67 14.92
CA LYS A 265 54.14 10.02 16.25
C LYS A 265 53.57 11.43 16.33
N GLU A 266 54.19 12.40 15.67
CA GLU A 266 53.68 13.78 15.63
C GLU A 266 52.41 13.89 14.77
N ARG A 267 52.37 13.22 13.62
CA ARG A 267 51.13 13.08 12.81
C ARG A 267 50.00 12.42 13.61
N GLY A 268 50.31 11.35 14.34
CA GLY A 268 49.34 10.66 15.20
C GLY A 268 48.83 11.52 16.37
N LYS A 269 49.67 12.42 16.93
CA LYS A 269 49.24 13.38 17.96
C LYS A 269 48.30 14.44 17.40
N ASN A 270 48.66 15.07 16.28
CA ASN A 270 47.82 16.09 15.65
C ASN A 270 46.45 15.52 15.22
N GLN A 271 46.43 14.27 14.76
CA GLN A 271 45.19 13.60 14.40
C GLN A 271 44.31 13.28 15.61
N LYS A 272 44.92 12.87 16.74
CA LYS A 272 44.19 12.68 18.00
C LYS A 272 43.61 13.98 18.55
N GLU A 273 44.37 15.07 18.50
CA GLU A 273 43.90 16.39 18.93
C GLU A 273 42.73 16.86 18.07
N SER A 274 42.80 16.64 16.75
CA SER A 274 41.69 16.91 15.82
C SER A 274 40.47 16.01 16.08
N ASP A 275 40.67 14.73 16.39
CA ASP A 275 39.59 13.80 16.73
C ASP A 275 38.93 14.17 18.08
N GLU A 276 39.71 14.64 19.06
CA GLU A 276 39.20 15.13 20.35
C GLU A 276 38.38 16.42 20.18
N GLU A 277 38.84 17.36 19.35
CA GLU A 277 38.09 18.58 19.05
C GLU A 277 36.78 18.26 18.32
N ARG A 278 36.83 17.33 17.35
CA ARG A 278 35.65 16.83 16.66
C ARG A 278 34.66 16.15 17.62
N LEU A 279 35.15 15.37 18.59
CA LEU A 279 34.30 14.73 19.59
C LEU A 279 33.58 15.76 20.48
N ARG A 280 34.30 16.77 20.98
CA ARG A 280 33.69 17.88 21.75
C ARG A 280 32.65 18.65 20.94
N MET A 281 32.86 18.76 19.62
CA MET A 281 31.89 19.39 18.72
C MET A 281 30.61 18.56 18.63
N TYR A 282 30.70 17.24 18.53
CA TYR A 282 29.53 16.35 18.54
C TYR A 282 28.78 16.42 19.87
N GLU A 283 29.48 16.41 21.01
CA GLU A 283 28.84 16.56 22.32
C GLU A 283 28.06 17.88 22.44
N LYS A 284 28.59 18.97 21.89
CA LYS A 284 27.87 20.26 21.82
C LYS A 284 26.64 20.17 20.93
N ILE A 285 26.74 19.53 19.77
CA ILE A 285 25.61 19.34 18.86
C ILE A 285 24.50 18.55 19.57
N ASP A 286 24.84 17.41 20.16
CA ASP A 286 23.89 16.57 20.90
C ASP A 286 23.20 17.36 22.02
N PHE A 287 23.96 18.13 22.81
CA PHE A 287 23.41 18.99 23.85
C PHE A 287 22.41 20.03 23.30
N TYR A 288 22.75 20.69 22.19
CA TYR A 288 21.85 21.67 21.57
C TYR A 288 20.62 21.02 20.95
N GLU A 289 20.75 19.84 20.35
CA GLU A 289 19.62 19.09 19.82
C GLU A 289 18.65 18.67 20.92
N GLU A 290 19.15 18.17 22.06
CA GLU A 290 18.33 17.84 23.22
C GLU A 290 17.62 19.08 23.77
N ARG A 291 18.34 20.21 23.83
CA ARG A 291 17.76 21.48 24.27
C ARG A 291 16.64 21.97 23.34
N ILE A 292 16.83 21.87 22.02
CA ILE A 292 15.81 22.22 21.02
C ILE A 292 14.57 21.34 21.20
N LYS A 293 14.73 20.01 21.27
CA LYS A 293 13.63 19.07 21.48
C LYS A 293 12.84 19.39 22.77
N SER A 294 13.56 19.73 23.84
CA SER A 294 12.93 20.15 25.10
C SER A 294 12.11 21.43 24.94
N LEU A 295 12.66 22.46 24.28
CA LEU A 295 11.97 23.71 24.02
C LEU A 295 10.75 23.53 23.10
N GLU A 296 10.86 22.71 22.06
CA GLU A 296 9.73 22.35 21.19
C GLU A 296 8.60 21.69 21.98
N SER A 297 8.94 20.74 22.86
CA SER A 297 7.95 20.10 23.74
C SER A 297 7.29 21.10 24.69
N GLN A 298 8.04 22.07 25.22
CA GLN A 298 7.48 23.17 26.03
C GLN A 298 6.54 24.06 25.23
N ILE A 299 6.89 24.39 23.98
CA ILE A 299 6.02 25.19 23.10
C ILE A 299 4.73 24.42 22.77
N ILE A 300 4.82 23.12 22.48
CA ILE A 300 3.66 22.28 22.19
C ILE A 300 2.73 22.19 23.40
N THR A 301 3.26 21.99 24.60
CA THR A 301 2.46 21.93 25.83
C THR A 301 1.81 23.28 26.14
N SER A 302 2.57 24.37 26.07
CA SER A 302 2.05 25.74 26.22
C SER A 302 0.94 26.06 25.21
N ALA A 303 1.12 25.69 23.94
CA ALA A 303 0.08 25.87 22.91
C ALA A 303 -1.19 25.06 23.20
N LYS A 304 -1.05 23.83 23.73
CA LYS A 304 -2.19 23.01 24.16
C LYS A 304 -2.91 23.62 25.36
N ASP A 305 -2.18 24.12 26.35
CA ASP A 305 -2.76 24.77 27.52
C ASP A 305 -3.49 26.06 27.14
N TRP A 306 -2.86 26.90 26.30
CA TRP A 306 -3.50 28.10 25.76
C TRP A 306 -4.76 27.79 24.95
N GLY A 307 -4.74 26.71 24.16
CA GLY A 307 -5.92 26.20 23.45
C GLY A 307 -7.05 25.83 24.42
N ARG A 308 -6.73 25.13 25.51
CA ARG A 308 -7.70 24.76 26.55
C ARG A 308 -8.28 26.01 27.23
N GLU A 309 -7.45 26.94 27.69
CA GLU A 309 -7.89 28.19 28.31
C GLU A 309 -8.78 29.02 27.37
N LYS A 310 -8.41 29.12 26.09
CA LYS A 310 -9.21 29.80 25.07
C LYS A 310 -10.59 29.14 24.90
N THR A 311 -10.66 27.81 24.89
CA THR A 311 -11.95 27.11 24.83
C THR A 311 -12.79 27.34 26.08
N GLU A 312 -12.18 27.32 27.27
CA GLU A 312 -12.85 27.56 28.54
C GLU A 312 -13.40 28.99 28.65
N MET A 313 -12.60 29.99 28.26
CA MET A 313 -13.01 31.39 28.18
C MET A 313 -14.18 31.58 27.21
N ASN A 314 -14.12 30.95 26.03
CA ASN A 314 -15.23 30.99 25.08
C ASN A 314 -16.51 30.36 25.64
N LEU A 315 -16.41 29.25 26.37
CA LEU A 315 -17.54 28.63 27.06
C LEU A 315 -18.13 29.58 28.11
N LYS A 316 -17.30 30.18 28.97
CA LYS A 316 -17.72 31.21 29.95
C LYS A 316 -18.43 32.37 29.27
N ILE A 317 -17.92 32.89 28.16
CA ILE A 317 -18.56 33.96 27.39
C ILE A 317 -19.92 33.51 26.83
N GLN A 318 -20.02 32.31 26.27
CA GLN A 318 -21.29 31.77 25.78
C GLN A 318 -22.31 31.60 26.90
N GLU A 319 -21.90 31.13 28.07
CA GLU A 319 -22.76 31.03 29.25
C GLU A 319 -23.24 32.39 29.72
N LEU A 320 -22.36 33.40 29.78
CA LEU A 320 -22.76 34.77 30.13
C LEU A 320 -23.74 35.35 29.11
N LYS A 321 -23.53 35.12 27.81
CA LYS A 321 -24.47 35.50 26.74
C LYS A 321 -25.82 34.78 26.85
N ARG A 322 -25.83 33.51 27.26
CA ARG A 322 -27.09 32.78 27.54
C ARG A 322 -27.79 33.38 28.76
N LYS A 323 -27.05 33.59 29.87
CA LYS A 323 -27.60 34.18 31.11
C LYS A 323 -28.12 35.61 30.90
N SER A 324 -27.47 36.43 30.06
CA SER A 324 -27.95 37.78 29.74
C SER A 324 -29.21 37.77 28.87
N LYS A 325 -29.36 36.78 27.97
CA LYS A 325 -30.62 36.57 27.23
C LYS A 325 -31.77 36.06 28.11
N ILE A 326 -31.47 35.39 29.22
CA ILE A 326 -32.47 34.83 30.15
C ILE A 326 -32.89 35.86 31.22
N ARG A 327 -32.08 36.89 31.51
CA ARG A 327 -32.53 38.00 32.36
C ARG A 327 -33.59 38.82 31.60
N PRO A 328 -34.82 38.96 32.11
CA PRO A 328 -35.77 39.89 31.53
C PRO A 328 -35.18 41.30 31.64
N VAL A 329 -35.18 42.03 30.53
CA VAL A 329 -34.86 43.46 30.50
C VAL A 329 -35.98 44.14 31.29
N PHE A 330 -35.77 44.33 32.60
CA PHE A 330 -36.63 45.19 33.39
C PHE A 330 -36.28 46.63 32.98
N SER A 331 -36.97 47.09 31.93
CA SER A 331 -36.96 48.49 31.54
C SER A 331 -37.84 49.24 32.54
N PRO A 332 -37.33 50.20 33.32
CA PRO A 332 -38.16 51.01 34.20
C PRO A 332 -38.93 51.99 33.33
N HIS A 333 -40.08 51.57 32.80
CA HIS A 333 -41.07 52.50 32.27
C HIS A 333 -41.73 53.21 33.44
N HIS A 334 -41.55 54.53 33.42
CA HIS A 334 -42.33 55.50 34.18
C HIS A 334 -43.82 55.15 34.14
N ARG A 335 -44.46 55.14 35.30
CA ARG A 335 -45.89 55.45 35.37
C ARG A 335 -46.16 56.30 36.61
N PHE A 336 -46.67 57.48 36.30
CA PHE A 336 -47.29 58.46 37.17
C PHE A 336 -48.44 57.88 38.00
N GLU A 337 -48.88 58.70 38.97
CA GLU A 337 -50.08 58.66 39.81
C GLU A 337 -49.86 58.06 41.21
N LYS A 338 -50.12 58.77 42.32
CA LYS A 338 -51.06 59.88 42.58
C LYS A 338 -50.45 61.00 43.42
#